data_AF-A0A2R4FL87-F1
#
_entry.id   AF-A0A2R4FL87-F1
#
_cell.length_a   1.000
_cell.length_b   1.000
_cell.length_c   1.000
_cell.angle_alpha   90.00
_cell.angle_beta   90.00
_cell.angle_gamma   90.00
#
_symmetry.space_group_name_H-M   'P 1'
#
loop_
_entity.id
_entity.type
_entity.pdbx_description
1 polymer ?
#
loop_
_entity_poly.entity_id
_entity_poly.type
_entity_poly.pdbx_seq_one_letter_code
_entity_poly.pdbx_strand_id
1 'polypeptide(L)'
;MRSVRRRVVAMVVLSTVAATPAACAGADPGGDPASPRVVPALSLTLERSPGPADRELRIRVAMSALADGIDRVEQRRDGDRLGLLVWVRERAAGPAEAVPNSARVESTAVPLDEPVGTARVVDLSTRPPRPVPVVPAP
;
A
#
# COMPACT_ATOMS: atom_id res chain seq x y z
N MET A 1 40.71 -15.26 -62.69
CA MET A 1 40.79 -13.84 -63.13
C MET A 1 39.68 -13.06 -62.44
N ARG A 2 40.03 -11.92 -61.83
CA ARG A 2 39.27 -10.68 -61.53
C ARG A 2 37.73 -10.79 -61.56
N SER A 3 36.95 -10.37 -60.57
CA SER A 3 37.10 -9.17 -59.73
C SER A 3 36.02 -9.14 -58.64
N VAL A 4 36.46 -8.82 -57.42
CA VAL A 4 35.64 -8.41 -56.27
C VAL A 4 34.98 -7.06 -56.57
N ARG A 5 33.67 -6.94 -56.35
CA ARG A 5 33.01 -5.65 -56.11
C ARG A 5 32.01 -5.79 -54.96
N ARG A 6 32.52 -5.58 -53.74
CA ARG A 6 31.72 -5.28 -52.55
C ARG A 6 31.09 -3.90 -52.75
N ARG A 7 29.76 -3.82 -52.76
CA ARG A 7 29.02 -2.55 -52.57
C ARG A 7 28.31 -2.66 -51.23
N VAL A 8 28.90 -2.05 -50.22
CA VAL A 8 28.26 -1.80 -48.93
C VAL A 8 27.43 -0.55 -49.10
N VAL A 9 26.10 -0.67 -49.03
CA VAL A 9 25.20 0.49 -48.96
C VAL A 9 24.99 0.79 -47.48
N ALA A 10 25.52 1.93 -47.04
CA ALA A 10 25.28 2.47 -45.71
C ALA A 10 23.86 3.07 -45.68
N MET A 11 22.97 2.45 -44.91
CA MET A 11 21.63 2.96 -44.65
C MET A 11 21.71 3.85 -43.40
N VAL A 12 21.78 5.17 -43.61
CA VAL A 12 21.66 6.16 -42.54
C VAL A 12 20.18 6.28 -42.21
N VAL A 13 19.76 5.69 -41.09
CA VAL A 13 18.42 5.90 -40.53
C VAL A 13 18.45 7.25 -39.79
N LEU A 14 17.77 8.22 -40.37
CA LEU A 14 17.56 9.55 -39.80
C LEU A 14 16.52 9.44 -38.67
N SER A 15 16.97 9.26 -37.43
CA SER A 15 16.09 9.30 -36.27
C SER A 15 15.67 10.74 -35.99
N THR A 16 14.48 11.13 -36.44
CA THR A 16 13.83 12.35 -35.97
C THR A 16 13.43 12.17 -34.51
N VAL A 17 14.23 12.72 -33.59
CA VAL A 17 13.87 12.91 -32.19
C VAL A 17 12.79 13.98 -32.15
N ALA A 18 11.53 13.57 -32.21
CA ALA A 18 10.42 14.43 -31.86
C ALA A 18 10.53 14.71 -30.35
N ALA A 19 11.07 15.87 -30.00
CA ALA A 19 10.98 16.42 -28.66
C ALA A 19 9.50 16.69 -28.36
N THR A 20 8.79 15.71 -27.85
CA THR A 20 7.51 15.94 -27.18
C THR A 20 7.82 16.83 -25.98
N PRO A 21 7.29 18.07 -25.90
CA PRO A 21 7.33 18.78 -24.65
C PRO A 21 6.66 17.87 -23.62
N ALA A 22 7.40 17.54 -22.57
CA ALA A 22 6.85 16.95 -21.37
C ALA A 22 5.87 17.98 -20.80
N ALA A 23 4.65 17.96 -21.31
CA ALA A 23 3.52 18.51 -20.61
C ALA A 23 3.45 17.68 -19.33
N CYS A 24 3.99 18.24 -18.24
CA CYS A 24 3.46 18.01 -16.92
C CYS A 24 1.97 18.38 -17.02
N ALA A 25 1.16 17.44 -17.50
CA ALA A 25 -0.27 17.49 -17.30
C ALA A 25 -0.41 17.57 -15.79
N GLY A 26 -0.70 18.79 -15.30
CA GLY A 26 -1.06 18.99 -13.92
C GLY A 26 -2.11 17.96 -13.63
N ALA A 27 -1.80 17.04 -12.71
CA ALA A 27 -2.82 16.19 -12.14
C ALA A 27 -3.90 17.15 -11.65
N ASP A 28 -5.06 17.11 -12.29
CA ASP A 28 -6.24 17.79 -11.83
C ASP A 28 -6.42 17.38 -10.36
N PRO A 29 -6.30 18.30 -9.38
CA PRO A 29 -6.53 17.96 -7.99
C PRO A 29 -8.03 17.75 -7.72
N GLY A 30 -8.89 17.86 -8.75
CA GLY A 30 -10.36 17.84 -8.75
C GLY A 30 -11.05 16.57 -8.26
N GLY A 31 -10.42 15.81 -7.36
CA GLY A 31 -11.20 15.02 -6.42
C GLY A 31 -11.90 15.98 -5.45
N ASP A 32 -13.22 15.88 -5.36
CA ASP A 32 -13.97 16.57 -4.31
C ASP A 32 -13.34 16.19 -2.96
N PRO A 33 -12.82 17.15 -2.17
CA PRO A 33 -12.18 16.85 -0.90
C PRO A 33 -13.14 16.22 0.12
N ALA A 34 -14.45 16.32 -0.11
CA ALA A 34 -15.47 15.64 0.68
C ALA A 34 -15.69 14.17 0.25
N SER A 35 -15.19 13.73 -0.90
CA SER A 35 -15.35 12.35 -1.35
C SER A 35 -14.41 11.41 -0.59
N PRO A 36 -14.94 10.33 0.02
CA PRO A 36 -14.12 9.37 0.75
C PRO A 36 -13.20 8.61 -0.21
N ARG A 37 -11.93 8.48 0.17
CA ARG A 37 -10.95 7.61 -0.47
C ARG A 37 -10.62 6.43 0.43
N VAL A 38 -10.26 5.31 -0.18
CA VAL A 38 -9.81 4.12 0.53
C VAL A 38 -8.30 3.98 0.36
N VAL A 39 -7.56 4.03 1.47
CA VAL A 39 -6.10 3.98 1.48
C VAL A 39 -5.60 2.94 2.50
N PRO A 40 -4.38 2.42 2.38
CA PRO A 40 -3.79 1.60 3.43
C PRO A 40 -3.68 2.37 4.76
N ALA A 41 -3.89 1.69 5.88
CA ALA A 41 -3.64 2.25 7.20
C ALA A 41 -2.19 2.72 7.37
N LEU A 42 -1.95 3.70 8.24
CA LEU A 42 -0.61 4.25 8.48
C LEU A 42 0.30 3.23 9.18
N SER A 43 -0.26 2.52 10.16
CA SER A 43 0.44 1.42 10.82
C SER A 43 -0.53 0.43 11.45
N LEU A 44 -0.01 -0.77 11.69
CA LEU A 44 -0.71 -1.91 12.27
C LEU A 44 0.12 -2.46 13.43
N THR A 45 -0.50 -2.71 14.57
CA THR A 45 0.10 -3.45 15.69
C THR A 45 -0.85 -4.51 16.23
N LEU A 46 -0.31 -5.55 16.87
CA LEU A 46 -1.07 -6.58 17.58
C LEU A 46 -1.20 -6.20 19.05
N GLU A 47 -2.39 -6.36 19.63
CA GLU A 47 -2.61 -6.10 21.06
C GLU A 47 -1.92 -7.14 21.95
N ARG A 48 -1.74 -8.36 21.43
CA ARG A 48 -1.05 -9.46 22.10
C ARG A 48 -0.34 -10.35 21.08
N SER A 49 0.63 -11.12 21.54
CA SER A 49 1.25 -12.16 20.72
C SER A 49 0.19 -13.21 20.34
N PRO A 50 0.07 -13.57 19.05
CA PRO A 50 -0.90 -14.55 18.60
C PRO A 50 -0.49 -15.96 19.04
N GLY A 51 -1.46 -16.73 19.53
CA GLY A 51 -1.30 -18.15 19.83
C GLY A 51 -1.64 -19.02 18.61
N PRO A 52 -1.12 -20.27 18.53
CA PRO A 52 -1.34 -21.14 17.38
C PRO A 52 -2.80 -21.56 17.18
N ALA A 53 -3.60 -21.55 18.23
CA ALA A 53 -5.02 -21.88 18.18
C ALA A 53 -5.92 -20.65 17.96
N ASP A 54 -5.37 -19.42 17.94
CA ASP A 54 -6.16 -18.21 17.79
C ASP A 54 -6.85 -18.20 16.41
N ARG A 55 -8.16 -17.94 16.41
CA ARG A 55 -8.99 -17.73 15.20
C ARG A 55 -9.40 -16.27 15.03
N GLU A 56 -8.85 -15.40 15.85
CA GLU A 56 -9.11 -13.96 15.82
C GLU A 56 -7.81 -13.24 16.21
N LEU A 57 -7.48 -12.17 15.48
CA LEU A 57 -6.40 -11.26 15.84
C LEU A 57 -6.99 -9.95 16.34
N ARG A 58 -6.59 -9.54 17.54
CA ARG A 58 -6.86 -8.20 18.06
C ARG A 58 -5.75 -7.27 17.61
N ILE A 59 -6.10 -6.29 16.78
CA ILE A 59 -5.15 -5.35 16.19
C ILE A 59 -5.50 -3.92 16.57
N ARG A 60 -4.48 -3.06 16.59
CA ARG A 60 -4.62 -1.60 16.67
C ARG A 60 -4.15 -1.01 15.36
N VAL A 61 -4.97 -0.12 14.80
CA VAL A 61 -4.75 0.51 13.51
C VAL A 61 -4.56 1.98 13.74
N ALA A 62 -3.39 2.51 13.38
CA ALA A 62 -3.18 3.95 13.35
C ALA A 62 -3.66 4.51 12.00
N MET A 63 -4.49 5.53 12.06
CA MET A 63 -5.07 6.21 10.90
C MET A 63 -4.93 7.72 11.05
N SER A 64 -5.08 8.43 9.93
CA SER A 64 -5.00 9.90 9.94
C SER A 64 -6.14 10.51 10.75
N ALA A 65 -6.01 11.78 11.14
CA ALA A 65 -7.11 12.53 11.73
C ALA A 65 -8.33 12.68 10.80
N LEU A 66 -8.16 12.44 9.50
CA LEU A 66 -9.19 12.54 8.47
C LEU A 66 -9.92 11.21 8.20
N ALA A 67 -9.51 10.13 8.86
CA ALA A 67 -10.10 8.83 8.70
C ALA A 67 -11.47 8.71 9.40
N ASP A 68 -12.42 8.09 8.71
CA ASP A 68 -13.77 7.80 9.22
C ASP A 68 -13.90 6.37 9.79
N GLY A 69 -12.91 5.52 9.53
CA GLY A 69 -12.80 4.18 10.11
C GLY A 69 -12.12 3.19 9.19
N ILE A 70 -12.16 1.92 9.61
CA ILE A 70 -11.69 0.79 8.80
C ILE A 70 -12.71 0.48 7.71
N ASP A 71 -12.24 0.39 6.46
CA ASP A 71 -13.04 -0.04 5.31
C ASP A 71 -13.12 -1.57 5.26
N ARG A 72 -11.96 -2.20 5.21
CA ARG A 72 -11.81 -3.65 5.13
C ARG A 72 -10.42 -4.09 5.58
N VAL A 73 -10.32 -5.38 5.91
CA VAL A 73 -9.05 -6.05 6.20
C VAL A 73 -8.87 -7.19 5.22
N GLU A 74 -7.85 -7.10 4.38
CA GLU A 74 -7.46 -8.18 3.49
C GLU A 74 -6.49 -9.12 4.21
N GLN A 75 -6.75 -10.42 4.08
CA GLN A 75 -5.96 -11.48 4.69
C GLN A 75 -5.38 -12.35 3.59
N ARG A 76 -4.09 -12.69 3.72
CA ARG A 76 -3.43 -13.59 2.77
C ARG A 76 -2.49 -14.53 3.49
N ARG A 77 -2.67 -15.84 3.27
CA ARG A 77 -1.73 -16.86 3.70
C ARG A 77 -0.72 -17.14 2.60
N ASP A 78 0.56 -17.19 2.95
CA ASP A 78 1.65 -17.58 2.04
C ASP A 78 2.76 -18.28 2.85
N GLY A 79 2.86 -19.60 2.72
CA GLY A 79 3.81 -20.42 3.48
C GLY A 79 3.66 -20.23 4.98
N ASP A 80 4.73 -19.76 5.62
CA ASP A 80 4.83 -19.48 7.05
C ASP A 80 4.30 -18.10 7.46
N ARG A 81 3.58 -17.40 6.58
CA ARG A 81 3.11 -16.03 6.81
C ARG A 81 1.59 -15.92 6.75
N LEU A 82 1.05 -15.16 7.70
CA LEU A 82 -0.30 -14.63 7.68
C LEU A 82 -0.20 -13.12 7.46
N GLY A 83 -0.42 -12.67 6.23
CA GLY A 83 -0.37 -11.27 5.85
C GLY A 83 -1.69 -10.56 6.10
N LEU A 84 -1.61 -9.36 6.66
CA LEU A 84 -2.74 -8.44 6.86
C LEU A 84 -2.49 -7.14 6.08
N LEU A 85 -3.51 -6.65 5.39
CA LEU A 85 -3.57 -5.29 4.86
C LEU A 85 -4.86 -4.63 5.31
N VAL A 86 -4.75 -3.58 6.11
CA VAL A 86 -5.90 -2.82 6.58
C VAL A 86 -6.10 -1.63 5.65
N TRP A 87 -7.30 -1.52 5.09
CA TRP A 87 -7.74 -0.37 4.31
C TRP A 87 -8.64 0.49 5.17
N VAL A 88 -8.39 1.80 5.15
CA VAL A 88 -9.17 2.80 5.89
C VAL A 88 -9.84 3.74 4.91
N ARG A 89 -11.05 4.17 5.27
CA ARG A 89 -11.71 5.28 4.59
C ARG A 89 -11.28 6.57 5.24
N GLU A 90 -10.82 7.50 4.41
CA GLU A 90 -10.50 8.86 4.83
C GLU A 90 -10.90 9.84 3.74
N ARG A 91 -11.10 11.10 4.10
CA ARG A 91 -11.29 12.17 3.11
C ARG A 91 -9.99 12.90 2.81
N ALA A 92 -9.96 13.69 1.74
CA ALA A 92 -8.85 14.61 1.52
C ALA A 92 -8.95 15.83 2.44
N ALA A 93 -7.80 16.42 2.73
CA ALA A 93 -7.76 17.74 3.36
C ALA A 93 -8.23 18.79 2.34
N GLY A 94 -9.04 19.75 2.79
CA GLY A 94 -9.32 20.94 2.00
C GLY A 94 -8.06 21.79 1.79
N PRO A 95 -7.97 22.63 0.74
CA PRO A 95 -6.76 23.42 0.43
C PRO A 95 -6.27 24.36 1.54
N ALA A 96 -7.18 24.80 2.42
CA ALA A 96 -6.88 25.69 3.54
C ALA A 96 -7.21 25.06 4.91
N GLU A 97 -7.46 23.74 4.94
CA GLU A 97 -7.84 23.06 6.17
C GLU A 97 -6.60 22.80 7.05
N ALA A 98 -6.68 23.23 8.31
CA ALA A 98 -5.69 22.87 9.32
C ALA A 98 -5.98 21.45 9.85
N VAL A 99 -5.23 20.47 9.34
CA VAL A 99 -5.33 19.07 9.80
C VAL A 99 -4.38 18.84 10.97
N PRO A 100 -4.87 18.37 12.13
CA PRO A 100 -4.02 18.01 13.25
C PRO A 100 -2.99 16.94 12.85
N ASN A 101 -1.73 17.12 13.25
CA ASN A 101 -0.70 16.08 13.14
C ASN A 101 -0.83 15.06 14.27
N SER A 102 -2.00 14.42 14.38
CA SER A 102 -2.29 13.36 15.32
C SER A 102 -2.79 12.13 14.58
N ALA A 103 -2.47 10.95 15.12
CA ALA A 103 -3.04 9.70 14.65
C ALA A 103 -4.26 9.34 15.52
N ARG A 104 -5.35 8.92 14.87
CA ARG A 104 -6.41 8.19 15.56
C ARG A 104 -6.00 6.73 15.62
N VAL A 105 -6.27 6.07 16.74
CA VAL A 105 -6.01 4.63 16.90
C VAL A 105 -7.33 3.94 17.14
N GLU A 106 -7.63 2.96 16.30
CA GLU A 106 -8.82 2.11 16.43
C GLU A 106 -8.38 0.67 16.72
N SER A 107 -9.01 0.05 17.71
CA SER A 107 -8.86 -1.38 18.00
C SER A 107 -9.94 -2.17 17.29
N THR A 108 -9.57 -3.26 16.62
CA THR A 108 -10.54 -4.14 15.97
C THR A 108 -10.15 -5.61 16.07
N ALA A 109 -11.16 -6.47 15.96
CA ALA A 109 -11.02 -7.92 15.88
C ALA A 109 -11.05 -8.35 14.41
N VAL A 110 -10.01 -9.05 13.97
CA VAL A 110 -9.94 -9.63 12.64
C VAL A 110 -10.20 -11.13 12.77
N PRO A 111 -11.39 -11.62 12.38
CA PRO A 111 -11.65 -13.06 12.34
C PRO A 111 -10.77 -13.70 11.26
N LEU A 112 -10.21 -14.87 11.56
CA LEU A 112 -9.36 -15.61 10.64
C LEU A 112 -10.13 -16.79 10.04
N ASP A 113 -9.92 -17.04 8.74
CA ASP A 113 -10.49 -18.21 8.06
C ASP A 113 -9.96 -19.53 8.63
N GLU A 114 -8.69 -19.52 9.06
CA GLU A 114 -7.99 -20.64 9.68
C GLU A 114 -7.26 -20.18 10.94
N PRO A 115 -7.00 -21.07 11.92
CA PRO A 115 -6.14 -20.71 13.06
C PRO A 115 -4.77 -20.18 12.62
N VAL A 116 -4.14 -19.35 13.45
CA VAL A 116 -2.79 -18.79 13.18
C VAL A 116 -1.77 -19.91 12.95
N GLY A 117 -1.85 -21.01 13.70
CA GLY A 117 -0.89 -22.11 13.64
C GLY A 117 0.53 -21.63 13.93
N THR A 118 1.47 -21.97 13.06
CA THR A 118 2.87 -21.53 13.19
C THR A 118 3.18 -20.27 12.37
N ALA A 119 2.17 -19.62 11.79
CA ALA A 119 2.39 -18.50 10.88
C ALA A 119 2.85 -17.24 11.62
N ARG A 120 3.83 -16.54 11.04
CA ARG A 120 4.19 -15.18 11.45
C ARG A 120 3.22 -14.18 10.84
N VAL A 121 2.64 -13.32 11.67
CA VAL A 121 1.77 -12.23 11.20
C VAL A 121 2.62 -11.11 10.60
N VAL A 122 2.31 -10.69 9.38
CA VAL A 122 3.07 -9.66 8.64
C VAL A 122 2.15 -8.58 8.07
N ASP A 123 2.64 -7.35 8.00
CA ASP A 123 1.99 -6.21 7.36
C ASP A 123 2.33 -6.17 5.88
N LEU A 124 1.29 -6.29 5.04
CA LEU A 124 1.37 -6.30 3.59
C LEU A 124 1.39 -4.89 2.96
N SER A 125 1.19 -3.83 3.75
CA SER A 125 1.29 -2.44 3.27
C SER A 125 2.72 -2.05 2.90
N THR A 126 3.71 -2.77 3.44
CA THR A 126 5.14 -2.53 3.22
C THR A 126 5.71 -3.48 2.16
N ARG A 127 6.72 -3.01 1.42
CA ARG A 127 7.49 -3.83 0.48
C ARG A 127 8.98 -3.76 0.82
N PRO A 128 9.61 -4.88 1.26
CA PRO A 128 9.01 -6.19 1.52
C PRO A 128 8.07 -6.18 2.75
N PRO A 129 7.13 -7.15 2.86
CA PRO A 129 6.28 -7.28 4.04
C PRO A 129 7.09 -7.43 5.33
N ARG A 130 6.62 -6.79 6.41
CA ARG A 130 7.33 -6.75 7.70
C ARG A 130 6.51 -7.41 8.81
N PRO A 131 7.13 -8.03 9.82
CA PRO A 131 6.39 -8.56 10.96
C PRO A 131 5.57 -7.46 11.65
N VAL A 132 4.32 -7.78 12.01
CA VAL A 132 3.49 -6.85 12.79
C VAL A 132 4.00 -6.83 14.24
N PRO A 133 4.37 -5.66 14.80
CA PRO A 133 4.84 -5.59 16.17
C PRO A 133 3.70 -5.83 17.17
N VAL A 134 4.04 -6.34 18.35
CA VAL A 134 3.11 -6.52 19.48
C VAL A 134 3.28 -5.33 20.42
N VAL A 135 2.19 -4.62 20.70
CA VAL A 135 2.16 -3.52 21.68
C VAL A 135 1.04 -3.83 22.68
N PRO A 136 1.38 -4.18 23.93
CA PRO A 136 0.38 -4.45 24.97
C PRO A 136 -0.57 -3.27 25.13
N ALA A 137 -1.84 -3.56 25.41
CA ALA A 137 -2.75 -2.55 25.94
C ALA A 137 -2.18 -2.02 27.28
N PRO A 138 -2.23 -0.69 27.52
CA PRO A 138 -1.83 -0.11 28.80
C PRO A 138 -2.70 -0.59 29.96
#